data_AF-A0A379FP69-F1
#
_entry.id   AF-A0A379FP69-F1
#
_cell.length_a   1.000
_cell.length_b   1.000
_cell.length_c   1.000
_cell.angle_alpha   90.00
_cell.angle_beta   90.00
_cell.angle_gamma   90.00
#
_symmetry.space_group_name_H-M   'P 1'
#
loop_
_entity.id
_entity.type
_entity.pdbx_description
1 polymer ?
#
loop_
_entity_poly.entity_id
_entity_poly.type
_entity_poly.pdbx_seq_one_letter_code
_entity_poly.pdbx_strand_id
1 'polypeptide(L)'
;MKKIHDLSNKAALSYFLQHDSYTTLELPNYIDFSLLLSKINTAIIEDKISYTPDPKLLMGKDINYQVLVSKDGLYSWRRITLINPFYYVYFCRLITSPKNWKKIKDKFKEFERNDLVLCSSIPISKKSSSNMAASIINWWEEFEQKSLSLALEYEFMFSTDISNFYPSIYTHSFEWVFITKEEAKNKKIMIIQVV
;
A
#
# COMPACT_ATOMS: atom_id res chain seq x y z
N MET A 1 12.33 9.32 -11.54
CA MET A 1 11.60 8.50 -10.55
C MET A 1 10.31 8.02 -11.19
N LYS A 2 9.75 6.86 -10.84
CA LYS A 2 8.45 6.41 -11.39
C LYS A 2 7.49 6.08 -10.26
N LYS A 3 6.26 6.58 -10.34
CA LYS A 3 5.20 6.19 -9.40
C LYS A 3 4.88 4.71 -9.61
N ILE A 4 4.47 4.01 -8.56
CA ILE A 4 4.24 2.56 -8.65
C ILE A 4 3.17 2.23 -9.70
N HIS A 5 2.10 3.03 -9.81
CA HIS A 5 1.05 2.77 -10.79
C HIS A 5 1.49 2.96 -12.25
N ASP A 6 2.63 3.61 -12.51
CA ASP A 6 3.20 3.69 -13.86
C ASP A 6 3.98 2.43 -14.26
N LEU A 7 4.25 1.54 -13.32
CA LEU A 7 5.01 0.31 -13.57
C LEU A 7 4.17 -0.72 -14.33
N SER A 8 4.86 -1.61 -15.06
CA SER A 8 4.22 -2.82 -15.59
C SER A 8 3.77 -3.71 -14.42
N ASN A 9 2.78 -4.57 -14.67
CA ASN A 9 2.26 -5.45 -13.63
C ASN A 9 3.35 -6.36 -13.03
N LYS A 10 4.31 -6.83 -13.84
CA LYS A 10 5.47 -7.60 -13.38
C LYS A 10 6.42 -6.76 -12.53
N ALA A 11 6.72 -5.53 -12.97
CA ALA A 11 7.60 -4.63 -12.23
C ALA A 11 6.98 -4.17 -10.90
N ALA A 12 5.66 -3.94 -10.87
CA ALA A 12 4.93 -3.65 -9.65
C ALA A 12 4.95 -4.83 -8.68
N LEU A 13 4.81 -6.08 -9.17
CA LEU A 13 4.94 -7.26 -8.32
C LEU A 13 6.33 -7.33 -7.70
N SER A 14 7.38 -7.18 -8.52
CA SER A 14 8.76 -7.16 -8.03
C SER A 14 8.99 -6.06 -6.99
N TYR A 15 8.37 -4.88 -7.16
CA TYR A 15 8.42 -3.80 -6.18
C TYR A 15 7.79 -4.19 -4.84
N PHE A 16 6.58 -4.78 -4.86
CA PHE A 16 5.91 -5.19 -3.63
C PHE A 16 6.62 -6.34 -2.90
N LEU A 17 7.38 -7.18 -3.61
CA LEU A 17 8.12 -8.29 -2.99
C LEU A 17 9.47 -7.89 -2.37
N GLN A 18 9.76 -6.59 -2.27
CA GLN A 18 10.93 -6.06 -1.56
C GLN A 18 10.67 -5.94 -0.06
N HIS A 19 11.72 -6.08 0.76
CA HIS A 19 11.66 -5.88 2.21
C HIS A 19 10.95 -4.58 2.61
N ASP A 20 11.42 -3.46 2.06
CA ASP A 20 10.90 -2.12 2.37
C ASP A 20 9.43 -1.93 1.98
N SER A 21 8.91 -2.76 1.07
CA SER A 21 7.49 -2.74 0.68
C SER A 21 6.62 -3.63 1.57
N TYR A 22 7.23 -4.61 2.23
CA TYR A 22 6.54 -5.59 3.06
C TYR A 22 6.37 -5.11 4.50
N THR A 23 7.37 -4.42 5.06
CA THR A 23 7.32 -3.94 6.44
C THR A 23 7.98 -2.56 6.56
N THR A 24 7.41 -1.74 7.44
CA THR A 24 7.98 -0.45 7.86
C THR A 24 8.77 -0.56 9.17
N LEU A 25 8.88 -1.77 9.74
CA LEU A 25 9.70 -2.01 10.92
C LEU A 25 11.18 -1.82 10.58
N GLU A 26 11.87 -1.01 11.39
CA GLU A 26 13.32 -0.91 11.36
C GLU A 26 13.92 -2.19 11.99
N LEU A 27 14.19 -3.18 11.14
CA LEU A 27 14.77 -4.45 11.54
C LEU A 27 16.29 -4.43 11.34
N PRO A 28 17.05 -5.25 12.10
CA PRO A 28 18.48 -5.40 11.85
C PRO A 28 18.78 -5.80 10.40
N ASN A 29 19.86 -5.26 9.83
CA ASN A 29 20.22 -5.42 8.41
C ASN A 29 20.39 -6.87 7.93
N TYR A 30 20.56 -7.82 8.85
CA TYR A 30 20.63 -9.25 8.52
C TYR A 30 19.25 -9.90 8.34
N ILE A 31 18.16 -9.20 8.64
CA ILE A 31 16.78 -9.65 8.41
C ILE A 31 16.28 -9.03 7.10
N ASP A 32 16.19 -9.85 6.06
CA ASP A 32 15.62 -9.46 4.77
C ASP A 32 14.52 -10.45 4.36
N PHE A 33 13.31 -9.93 4.12
CA PHE A 33 12.15 -10.72 3.72
C PHE A 33 12.11 -10.95 2.20
N SER A 34 12.87 -10.21 1.41
CA SER A 34 12.84 -10.28 -0.06
C SER A 34 13.12 -11.69 -0.57
N LEU A 35 14.08 -12.40 0.04
CA LEU A 35 14.38 -13.78 -0.31
C LEU A 35 13.23 -14.73 0.06
N LEU A 36 12.59 -14.53 1.22
CA LEU A 36 11.45 -15.35 1.63
C LEU A 36 10.25 -15.13 0.71
N LEU A 37 9.89 -13.88 0.45
CA LEU A 37 8.76 -13.49 -0.39
C LEU A 37 8.94 -13.97 -1.83
N SER A 38 10.16 -13.87 -2.38
CA SER A 38 10.46 -14.41 -3.72
C SER A 38 10.38 -15.93 -3.76
N LYS A 39 10.90 -16.66 -2.75
CA LYS A 39 10.76 -18.12 -2.67
C LYS A 39 9.30 -18.56 -2.60
N ILE A 40 8.48 -17.87 -1.81
CA ILE A 40 7.03 -18.13 -1.74
C ILE A 40 6.39 -17.89 -3.11
N ASN A 41 6.68 -16.76 -3.76
CA ASN A 41 6.15 -16.43 -5.08
C ASN A 41 6.52 -17.49 -6.14
N THR A 42 7.77 -17.98 -6.13
CA THR A 42 8.22 -19.06 -7.02
C THR A 42 7.51 -20.37 -6.70
N ALA A 43 7.38 -20.76 -5.43
CA ALA A 43 6.69 -21.97 -5.03
C ALA A 43 5.20 -21.98 -5.44
N ILE A 44 4.54 -20.81 -5.43
CA ILE A 44 3.17 -20.65 -5.95
C ILE A 44 3.14 -20.83 -7.48
N ILE A 45 4.14 -20.32 -8.21
CA ILE A 45 4.20 -20.45 -9.68
C ILE A 45 4.46 -21.90 -10.11
N GLU A 46 5.29 -22.62 -9.35
CA GLU A 46 5.64 -24.01 -9.60
C GLU A 46 4.60 -25.01 -9.06
N ASP A 47 3.44 -24.54 -8.61
CA ASP A 47 2.36 -25.32 -8.00
C ASP A 47 2.84 -26.24 -6.85
N LYS A 48 3.92 -25.86 -6.15
CA LYS A 48 4.44 -26.57 -4.98
C LYS A 48 3.58 -26.38 -3.74
N ILE A 49 2.72 -25.36 -3.75
CA ILE A 49 1.76 -25.07 -2.67
C ILE A 49 0.36 -25.35 -3.19
N SER A 50 -0.27 -26.40 -2.68
CA SER A 50 -1.62 -26.83 -3.08
C SER A 50 -2.75 -25.98 -2.48
N TYR A 51 -2.44 -25.14 -1.50
CA TYR A 51 -3.42 -24.33 -0.78
C TYR A 51 -3.62 -22.96 -1.45
N THR A 52 -4.88 -22.60 -1.69
CA THR A 52 -5.28 -21.26 -2.11
C THR A 52 -6.02 -20.56 -0.96
N PRO A 53 -5.63 -19.33 -0.57
CA PRO A 53 -6.32 -18.58 0.47
C PRO A 53 -7.81 -18.36 0.14
N ASP A 54 -8.70 -18.80 1.04
CA ASP A 54 -10.12 -18.43 1.01
C ASP A 54 -10.39 -17.34 2.05
N PRO A 55 -10.78 -16.13 1.63
CA PRO A 55 -11.05 -15.06 2.56
C PRO A 55 -12.11 -15.35 3.62
N LYS A 56 -13.13 -16.15 3.29
CA LYS A 56 -14.18 -16.51 4.26
C LYS A 56 -13.63 -17.35 5.40
N LEU A 57 -12.66 -18.22 5.09
CA LEU A 57 -12.01 -19.07 6.08
C LEU A 57 -10.96 -18.32 6.91
N LEU A 58 -10.49 -17.16 6.42
CA LEU A 58 -9.50 -16.31 7.07
C LEU A 58 -10.12 -15.22 7.93
N MET A 59 -11.37 -14.83 7.65
CA MET A 59 -12.07 -13.78 8.38
C MET A 59 -12.15 -14.12 9.88
N GLY A 60 -11.69 -13.19 10.73
CA GLY A 60 -11.69 -13.34 12.19
C GLY A 60 -10.58 -14.24 12.74
N LYS A 61 -9.67 -14.77 11.91
CA LYS A 61 -8.52 -15.55 12.38
C LYS A 61 -7.31 -14.65 12.62
N ASP A 62 -6.56 -14.97 13.66
CA ASP A 62 -5.28 -14.33 13.96
C ASP A 62 -4.17 -14.94 13.10
N ILE A 63 -4.05 -14.45 11.86
CA ILE A 63 -3.10 -14.94 10.86
C ILE A 63 -1.87 -14.05 10.71
N ASN A 64 -1.92 -12.85 11.27
CA ASN A 64 -0.86 -11.85 11.17
C ASN A 64 -0.11 -11.77 12.49
N TYR A 65 1.14 -11.28 12.44
CA TYR A 65 1.91 -11.05 13.65
C TYR A 65 1.81 -9.58 14.06
N GLN A 66 1.63 -9.30 15.34
CA GLN A 66 1.53 -7.92 15.84
C GLN A 66 2.80 -7.56 16.63
N VAL A 67 3.41 -6.45 16.24
CA VAL A 67 4.57 -5.86 16.93
C VAL A 67 4.12 -4.57 17.59
N LEU A 68 4.40 -4.41 18.87
CA LEU A 68 4.21 -3.14 19.58
C LEU A 68 5.53 -2.39 19.56
N VAL A 69 5.51 -1.18 18.99
CA VAL A 69 6.66 -0.28 18.93
C VAL A 69 6.35 0.96 19.76
N SER A 70 7.33 1.46 20.52
CA SER A 70 7.19 2.73 21.24
C SER A 70 6.94 3.85 20.24
N LYS A 71 5.86 4.60 20.41
CA LYS A 71 5.52 5.72 19.52
C LYS A 71 6.18 7.01 19.98
N ASP A 72 6.10 7.33 21.28
CA ASP A 72 6.57 8.62 21.85
C ASP A 72 7.08 8.50 23.31
N GLY A 73 7.57 7.33 23.76
CA GLY A 73 8.08 7.13 25.13
C GLY A 73 7.12 6.35 26.05
N LEU A 74 7.18 6.60 27.37
CA LEU A 74 6.62 5.73 28.45
C LEU A 74 5.12 5.37 28.34
N TYR A 75 4.31 6.06 27.54
CA TYR A 75 2.84 5.96 27.59
C TYR A 75 2.13 5.78 26.25
N SER A 76 2.83 5.59 25.12
CA SER A 76 2.17 5.35 23.82
C SER A 76 2.85 4.25 22.99
N TRP A 77 2.04 3.28 22.57
CA TRP A 77 2.47 2.17 21.72
C TRP A 77 1.81 2.29 20.34
N ARG A 78 2.59 2.13 19.28
CA ARG A 78 2.11 1.92 17.92
C ARG A 78 2.11 0.42 17.64
N ARG A 79 0.93 -0.11 17.33
CA ARG A 79 0.80 -1.48 16.83
C ARG A 79 1.13 -1.49 15.34
N ILE A 80 2.10 -2.31 14.95
CA ILE A 80 2.46 -2.59 13.58
C ILE A 80 2.11 -4.05 13.30
N THR A 81 1.31 -4.28 12.26
CA THR A 81 0.90 -5.62 11.86
C THR A 81 1.82 -6.11 10.75
N LEU A 82 2.58 -7.17 11.02
CA LEU A 82 3.34 -7.91 10.04
C LEU A 82 2.43 -8.97 9.42
N ILE A 83 1.95 -8.69 8.20
CA ILE A 83 1.05 -9.59 7.47
C ILE A 83 1.76 -10.91 7.21
N ASN A 84 1.09 -12.06 7.34
CA ASN A 84 1.72 -13.34 7.00
C ASN A 84 2.37 -13.30 5.60
N PRO A 85 3.67 -13.63 5.46
CA PRO A 85 4.37 -13.57 4.17
C PRO A 85 3.64 -14.32 3.05
N PHE A 86 3.03 -15.46 3.38
CA PHE A 86 2.29 -16.27 2.40
C PHE A 86 1.07 -15.53 1.86
N TYR A 87 0.22 -14.99 2.75
CA TYR A 87 -0.98 -14.25 2.35
C TYR A 87 -0.63 -12.92 1.68
N TYR A 88 0.44 -12.25 2.13
CA TYR A 88 0.95 -11.05 1.49
C TYR A 88 1.32 -11.30 0.02
N VAL A 89 2.08 -12.35 -0.28
CA VAL A 89 2.45 -12.69 -1.67
C VAL A 89 1.22 -12.98 -2.52
N TYR A 90 0.23 -13.73 -2.01
CA TYR A 90 -1.03 -13.96 -2.73
C TYR A 90 -1.77 -12.66 -3.03
N PHE A 91 -1.83 -11.74 -2.06
CA PHE A 91 -2.45 -10.45 -2.24
C PHE A 91 -1.71 -9.60 -3.30
N CYS A 92 -0.39 -9.51 -3.22
CA CYS A 92 0.43 -8.83 -4.22
C CYS A 92 0.17 -9.38 -5.63
N ARG A 93 0.16 -10.71 -5.79
CA ARG A 93 -0.14 -11.35 -7.09
C ARG A 93 -1.54 -11.02 -7.59
N LEU A 94 -2.54 -10.97 -6.70
CA LEU A 94 -3.92 -10.65 -7.04
C LEU A 94 -4.05 -9.21 -7.55
N ILE A 95 -3.48 -8.23 -6.85
CA ILE A 95 -3.54 -6.82 -7.24
C ILE A 95 -2.73 -6.58 -8.52
N THR A 96 -1.59 -7.24 -8.70
CA THR A 96 -0.74 -7.12 -9.89
C THR A 96 -1.10 -8.10 -11.01
N SER A 97 -2.26 -8.76 -10.93
CA SER A 97 -2.76 -9.53 -12.08
C SER A 97 -3.02 -8.58 -13.26
N PRO A 98 -2.79 -8.97 -14.53
CA PRO A 98 -2.91 -8.05 -15.66
C PRO A 98 -4.26 -7.30 -15.72
N LYS A 99 -5.35 -8.00 -15.39
CA LYS A 99 -6.71 -7.45 -15.34
C LYS A 99 -6.88 -6.44 -14.20
N ASN A 100 -6.49 -6.78 -12.98
CA ASN A 100 -6.67 -5.90 -11.81
C ASN A 100 -5.71 -4.71 -11.86
N TRP A 101 -4.45 -4.94 -12.24
CA TRP A 101 -3.47 -3.87 -12.37
C TRP A 101 -3.90 -2.85 -13.41
N LYS A 102 -4.43 -3.28 -14.56
CA LYS A 102 -4.98 -2.37 -15.57
C LYS A 102 -6.09 -1.49 -14.97
N LYS A 103 -7.05 -2.08 -14.26
CA LYS A 103 -8.13 -1.32 -13.59
C LYS A 103 -7.60 -0.29 -12.60
N ILE A 104 -6.61 -0.66 -11.78
CA ILE A 104 -5.98 0.24 -10.82
C ILE A 104 -5.34 1.42 -11.55
N LYS A 105 -4.54 1.16 -12.60
CA LYS A 105 -3.91 2.22 -13.40
C LYS A 105 -4.91 3.14 -14.06
N ASP A 106 -5.98 2.58 -14.63
CA ASP A 106 -7.02 3.38 -15.28
C ASP A 106 -7.72 4.29 -14.27
N LYS A 107 -7.91 3.84 -13.02
CA LYS A 107 -8.45 4.66 -11.94
C LYS A 107 -7.51 5.77 -11.49
N PHE A 108 -6.21 5.49 -11.34
CA PHE A 108 -5.23 6.55 -11.04
C PHE A 108 -5.18 7.62 -12.14
N LYS A 109 -5.25 7.22 -13.41
CA LYS A 109 -5.35 8.17 -14.54
C LYS A 109 -6.62 9.01 -14.51
N GLU A 110 -7.73 8.49 -13.99
CA GLU A 110 -8.95 9.26 -13.79
C GLU A 110 -8.75 10.33 -12.72
N PHE A 111 -8.14 9.96 -11.58
CA PHE A 111 -7.84 10.89 -10.49
C PHE A 111 -6.84 11.98 -10.88
N GLU A 112 -5.84 11.63 -11.70
CA GLU A 112 -4.85 12.58 -12.21
C GLU A 112 -5.43 13.62 -13.19
N ARG A 113 -6.70 13.51 -13.61
CA ARG A 113 -7.38 14.57 -14.39
C ARG A 113 -7.82 15.75 -13.53
N ASN A 114 -7.81 15.60 -12.21
CA ASN A 114 -8.18 16.67 -11.30
C ASN A 114 -6.95 17.50 -10.93
N ASP A 115 -6.80 18.65 -11.58
CA ASP A 115 -5.66 19.55 -11.35
C ASP A 115 -5.74 20.31 -10.01
N LEU A 116 -6.86 20.24 -9.29
CA LEU A 116 -7.05 20.91 -8.00
C LEU A 116 -6.49 20.10 -6.82
N VAL A 117 -6.33 18.78 -6.99
CA VAL A 117 -5.92 17.87 -5.90
C VAL A 117 -4.66 17.16 -6.29
N LEU A 118 -3.59 17.40 -5.54
CA LEU A 118 -2.30 16.77 -5.77
C LEU A 118 -1.96 15.79 -4.64
N CYS A 119 -1.65 14.55 -5.02
CA CYS A 119 -1.29 13.50 -4.07
C CYS A 119 0.23 13.24 -4.12
N SER A 120 0.97 13.87 -3.21
CA SER A 120 2.43 13.74 -3.11
C SER A 120 2.90 12.50 -2.34
N SER A 121 1.99 11.72 -1.77
CA SER A 121 2.29 10.53 -0.94
C SER A 121 2.29 9.20 -1.71
N ILE A 122 2.03 9.23 -3.03
CA ILE A 122 2.07 8.01 -3.85
C ILE A 122 3.50 7.45 -3.82
N PRO A 123 3.70 6.17 -3.43
CA PRO A 123 5.05 5.66 -3.33
C PRO A 123 5.70 5.47 -4.70
N ILE A 124 7.02 5.56 -4.70
CA ILE A 124 7.85 5.70 -5.89
C ILE A 124 8.90 4.61 -5.93
N SER A 125 9.18 4.13 -7.14
CA SER A 125 10.29 3.24 -7.42
C SER A 125 11.49 4.03 -7.96
N LYS A 126 12.65 3.85 -7.32
CA LYS A 126 13.96 4.37 -7.74
C LYS A 126 14.98 3.23 -7.69
N LYS A 127 15.78 3.06 -8.75
CA LYS A 127 16.68 1.91 -8.92
C LYS A 127 17.85 1.87 -7.91
N SER A 128 18.21 3.00 -7.32
CA SER A 128 19.47 3.19 -6.59
C SER A 128 19.30 3.60 -5.13
N SER A 129 18.10 3.51 -4.57
CA SER A 129 17.82 3.87 -3.18
C SER A 129 16.72 2.98 -2.60
N SER A 130 16.66 2.87 -1.26
CA SER A 130 15.53 2.25 -0.57
C SER A 130 14.22 2.93 -0.95
N ASN A 131 13.10 2.20 -0.82
CA ASN A 131 11.78 2.75 -1.13
C ASN A 131 11.46 3.92 -0.18
N MET A 132 11.87 3.80 1.09
CA MET A 132 11.73 4.87 2.07
C MET A 132 12.50 6.13 1.68
N ALA A 133 13.77 6.00 1.29
CA ALA A 133 14.57 7.14 0.85
C ALA A 133 13.97 7.82 -0.39
N ALA A 134 13.47 7.03 -1.34
CA ALA A 134 12.77 7.58 -2.52
C ALA A 134 11.51 8.35 -2.14
N SER A 135 10.71 7.83 -1.19
CA SER A 135 9.52 8.50 -0.68
C SER A 135 9.83 9.80 0.06
N ILE A 136 10.88 9.84 0.88
CA ILE A 136 11.31 11.05 1.60
C ILE A 136 11.73 12.14 0.61
N ILE A 137 12.55 11.79 -0.38
CA ILE A 137 12.97 12.72 -1.42
C ILE A 137 11.76 13.25 -2.19
N ASN A 138 10.83 12.37 -2.56
CA ASN A 138 9.63 12.79 -3.27
C ASN A 138 8.76 13.73 -2.43
N TRP A 139 8.60 13.47 -1.14
CA TRP A 139 7.86 14.38 -0.27
C TRP A 139 8.53 15.75 -0.21
N TRP A 140 9.86 15.80 -0.09
CA TRP A 140 10.57 17.08 -0.09
C TRP A 140 10.43 17.83 -1.43
N GLU A 141 10.56 17.15 -2.57
CA GLU A 141 10.43 17.75 -3.91
C GLU A 141 8.97 18.19 -4.20
N GLU A 142 8.00 17.30 -4.01
CA GLU A 142 6.61 17.51 -4.46
C GLU A 142 5.72 18.22 -3.43
N PHE A 143 6.10 18.23 -2.15
CA PHE A 143 5.33 18.89 -1.09
C PHE A 143 6.04 20.13 -0.56
N GLU A 144 7.25 20.00 -0.01
CA GLU A 144 7.95 21.12 0.64
C GLU A 144 8.31 22.23 -0.36
N GLN A 145 9.01 21.90 -1.45
CA GLN A 145 9.38 22.91 -2.45
C GLN A 145 8.16 23.54 -3.11
N LYS A 146 7.13 22.73 -3.39
CA LYS A 146 5.90 23.21 -4.00
C LYS A 146 5.12 24.14 -3.06
N SER A 147 5.08 23.83 -1.77
CA SER A 147 4.47 24.70 -0.76
C SER A 147 5.19 26.06 -0.69
N LEU A 148 6.52 26.07 -0.77
CA LEU A 148 7.30 27.31 -0.86
C LEU A 148 6.98 28.12 -2.13
N SER A 149 6.85 27.44 -3.28
CA SER A 149 6.44 28.11 -4.53
C SER A 149 5.05 28.74 -4.41
N LEU A 150 4.09 28.00 -3.85
CA LEU A 150 2.71 28.48 -3.66
C LEU A 150 2.63 29.61 -2.64
N ALA A 151 3.51 29.65 -1.64
CA ALA A 151 3.56 30.75 -0.68
C ALA A 151 3.94 32.10 -1.30
N LEU A 152 4.50 32.12 -2.52
CA LEU A 152 4.72 33.35 -3.29
C LEU A 152 3.45 33.87 -3.96
N GLU A 153 2.47 33.00 -4.19
CA GLU A 153 1.21 33.32 -4.89
C GLU A 153 0.04 33.51 -3.92
N TYR A 154 0.04 32.79 -2.79
CA TYR A 154 -1.06 32.74 -1.83
C TYR A 154 -0.61 33.20 -0.45
N GLU A 155 -1.39 34.10 0.16
CA GLU A 155 -1.11 34.66 1.49
C GLU A 155 -1.47 33.70 2.64
N PHE A 156 -2.44 32.79 2.41
CA PHE A 156 -2.97 31.90 3.45
C PHE A 156 -2.81 30.44 3.08
N MET A 157 -2.40 29.63 4.06
CA MET A 157 -2.35 28.17 3.98
C MET A 157 -3.17 27.57 5.12
N PHE A 158 -4.12 26.70 4.78
CA PHE A 158 -4.87 25.90 5.74
C PHE A 158 -4.26 24.51 5.83
N SER A 159 -3.87 24.10 7.03
CA SER A 159 -3.34 22.76 7.30
C SER A 159 -4.31 21.99 8.18
N THR A 160 -4.54 20.72 7.85
CA THR A 160 -5.41 19.82 8.58
C THR A 160 -4.81 18.41 8.60
N ASP A 161 -5.08 17.66 9.65
CA ASP A 161 -4.63 16.27 9.82
C ASP A 161 -5.83 15.38 10.16
N ILE A 162 -5.76 14.11 9.74
CA ILE A 162 -6.79 13.12 10.04
C ILE A 162 -6.26 12.17 11.11
N SER A 163 -6.75 12.38 12.33
CA SER A 163 -6.47 11.48 13.46
C SER A 163 -6.95 10.07 13.16
N ASN A 164 -6.10 9.07 13.43
CA ASN A 164 -6.39 7.65 13.21
C ASN A 164 -6.84 7.33 11.77
N PHE A 165 -6.18 7.92 10.77
CA PHE A 165 -6.52 7.80 9.35
C PHE A 165 -6.92 6.38 8.93
N TYR A 166 -6.01 5.39 8.96
CA TYR A 166 -6.32 4.04 8.45
C TYR A 166 -7.47 3.34 9.19
N PRO A 167 -7.52 3.30 10.54
CA PRO A 167 -8.68 2.76 11.25
C PRO A 167 -10.00 3.49 10.98
N SER A 168 -9.94 4.77 10.60
CA SER A 168 -11.14 5.58 10.32
C SER A 168 -11.73 5.38 8.91
N ILE A 169 -11.03 4.66 8.01
CA ILE A 169 -11.52 4.44 6.64
C ILE A 169 -12.71 3.49 6.67
N TYR A 170 -13.87 3.97 6.21
CA TYR A 170 -15.05 3.13 6.03
C TYR A 170 -14.77 2.08 4.96
N THR A 171 -14.67 0.81 5.33
CA THR A 171 -14.15 -0.26 4.44
C THR A 171 -14.95 -0.44 3.15
N HIS A 172 -16.25 -0.18 3.14
CA HIS A 172 -17.05 -0.20 1.90
C HIS A 172 -16.68 0.90 0.90
N SER A 173 -16.01 1.97 1.34
CA SER A 173 -15.52 3.01 0.42
C SER A 173 -14.47 2.48 -0.55
N PHE A 174 -13.70 1.44 -0.21
CA PHE A 174 -12.71 0.85 -1.11
C PHE A 174 -13.35 0.26 -2.36
N GLU A 175 -14.53 -0.37 -2.25
CA GLU A 175 -15.26 -0.87 -3.41
C GLU A 175 -15.82 0.28 -4.25
N TRP A 176 -16.29 1.35 -3.59
CA TRP A 176 -16.87 2.52 -4.26
C TRP A 176 -15.87 3.29 -5.11
N VAL A 177 -14.56 3.09 -4.89
CA VAL A 177 -13.52 3.60 -5.77
C VAL A 177 -13.66 3.02 -7.18
N PHE A 178 -14.05 1.75 -7.31
CA PHE A 178 -14.05 1.03 -8.58
C PHE A 178 -15.43 0.84 -9.20
N ILE A 179 -16.49 0.87 -8.40
CA ILE A 179 -17.88 0.67 -8.83
C ILE A 179 -18.79 1.68 -8.14
N THR A 180 -19.98 1.91 -8.67
CA THR A 180 -20.92 2.83 -8.01
C THR A 180 -21.44 2.22 -6.70
N LYS A 181 -21.93 3.08 -5.79
CA LYS A 181 -22.55 2.64 -4.53
C LYS A 181 -23.77 1.74 -4.78
N GLU A 182 -24.53 1.99 -5.84
CA GLU A 182 -25.68 1.17 -6.22
C GLU A 182 -25.26 -0.22 -6.69
N GLU A 183 -24.26 -0.29 -7.58
CA GLU A 183 -23.67 -1.55 -8.03
C GLU A 183 -23.06 -2.34 -6.86
N ALA A 184 -22.40 -1.67 -5.92
CA ALA A 184 -21.83 -2.29 -4.73
C ALA A 184 -22.90 -2.92 -3.84
N LYS A 185 -24.03 -2.23 -3.61
CA LYS A 185 -25.15 -2.76 -2.82
C LYS A 185 -25.81 -3.99 -3.46
N ASN A 186 -25.85 -4.04 -4.80
CA ASN A 186 -26.44 -5.16 -5.54
C ASN A 186 -25.50 -6.38 -5.58
N LYS A 187 -24.19 -6.17 -5.47
CA LYS A 187 -23.22 -7.24 -5.24
C LYS A 187 -23.26 -7.66 -3.76
N LYS A 188 -23.90 -8.79 -3.46
CA LYS A 188 -23.76 -9.47 -2.15
C LYS A 188 -22.32 -9.98 -1.94
N ILE A 189 -21.33 -9.10 -1.79
CA ILE A 189 -19.92 -9.46 -1.55
C ILE A 189 -19.51 -9.02 -0.14
N MET A 190 -19.03 -10.00 0.64
CA MET A 190 -18.39 -9.77 1.94
C MET A 190 -17.02 -9.13 1.70
N ILE A 191 -16.84 -7.92 2.25
CA ILE A 191 -15.53 -7.29 2.33
C ILE A 191 -14.71 -8.08 3.35
N ILE A 192 -13.52 -8.49 2.93
CA ILE A 192 -12.51 -9.11 3.78
C ILE A 192 -11.98 -8.00 4.67
N GLN A 193 -12.42 -7.98 5.93
CA GLN A 193 -11.77 -7.18 6.96
C GLN A 193 -10.34 -7.71 7.15
N VAL A 194 -9.36 -7.04 6.56
CA VAL A 194 -7.98 -7.12 7.05
C VAL A 194 -7.88 -6.03 8.11
N VAL A 195 -8.09 -6.43 9.37
CA VAL A 195 -7.78 -5.62 10.56
C VAL A 195 -6.35 -5.91 10.98
#